data_AF-A0A3D4XEQ4-F1
#
_entry.id   AF-A0A3D4XEQ4-F1
#
_cell.length_a   1.000
_cell.length_b   1.000
_cell.length_c   1.000
_cell.angle_alpha   90.00
_cell.angle_beta   90.00
_cell.angle_gamma   90.00
#
_symmetry.space_group_name_H-M   'P 1'
#
loop_
_entity.id
_entity.type
_entity.pdbx_description
1 polymer ?
#
loop_
_entity_poly.entity_id
_entity_poly.type
_entity_poly.pdbx_seq_one_letter_code
_entity_poly.pdbx_strand_id
1 'polypeptide(L)'
;MKADGTGRKADAEASRVITYDIVLSPKDSGVYRVSERDGVGLDEYKTAIPGAKYDFEILEPGVRFVTYLEQDILAEGDLDIGGYILKVWNSEGISFGFKTTRGLGRTKLQAAWTAEFDLEKDVEKWLDFDIYGESPEWKRMGLEDAGAASDQISIEMKLKQKSGLSIRRYTTAVSSEDATEPDYEQVYVVRNVNGKQEKCPVIPGTSWSGAFRHHMESIKKGCADPVFGKTDKKQRSLIVFGESELSGAKEKLITRNAIDRFTNATVGHALYTERACFYGDTHLSIRVSRKVSEEFLRVLCMAILDLHQGMLSLGGLTAVGRGLFEIKELYVNGKQVPLGDNMGTAYDGLCKAVGGGR
;
A
#
# COMPACT_ATOMS: atom_id res chain seq x y z
N MET A 1 -47.45 -42.79 12.56
CA MET A 1 -46.97 -41.61 13.29
C MET A 1 -46.48 -40.62 12.25
N LYS A 2 -47.17 -39.48 12.11
CA LYS A 2 -46.81 -38.41 11.18
C LYS A 2 -45.55 -37.72 11.73
N ALA A 3 -44.47 -37.68 10.95
CA ALA A 3 -43.35 -36.79 11.21
C ALA A 3 -43.73 -35.40 10.70
N ASP A 4 -43.65 -34.42 11.58
CA ASP A 4 -43.96 -33.02 11.38
C ASP A 4 -42.87 -32.33 10.55
N GLY A 5 -43.07 -32.32 9.24
CA GLY A 5 -42.33 -31.45 8.34
C GLY A 5 -42.75 -29.98 8.51
N THR A 6 -42.30 -29.31 9.56
CA THR A 6 -42.41 -27.85 9.69
C THR A 6 -41.14 -27.24 10.32
N GLY A 7 -40.01 -27.42 9.65
CA GLY A 7 -38.92 -26.46 9.72
C GLY A 7 -39.26 -25.28 8.82
N ARG A 8 -39.73 -24.17 9.40
CA ARG A 8 -39.86 -22.87 8.72
C ARG A 8 -38.54 -22.57 7.98
N LYS A 9 -38.58 -22.52 6.65
CA LYS A 9 -37.54 -21.87 5.87
C LYS A 9 -37.52 -20.41 6.34
N ALA A 10 -36.39 -19.95 6.88
CA ALA A 10 -36.15 -18.53 7.01
C ALA A 10 -36.32 -17.92 5.61
N ASP A 11 -37.16 -16.89 5.48
CA ASP A 11 -37.29 -16.13 4.25
C ASP A 11 -35.88 -15.65 3.87
N ALA A 12 -35.33 -16.22 2.80
CA ALA A 12 -34.03 -15.82 2.29
C ALA A 12 -34.23 -14.49 1.58
N GLU A 13 -34.03 -13.39 2.30
CA GLU A 13 -33.96 -12.07 1.68
C GLU A 13 -32.75 -12.04 0.74
N ALA A 14 -33.00 -11.78 -0.54
CA ALA A 14 -31.95 -11.63 -1.54
C ALA A 14 -31.14 -10.35 -1.24
N SER A 15 -29.85 -10.38 -1.55
CA SER A 15 -29.02 -9.18 -1.47
C SER A 15 -29.55 -8.16 -2.46
N ARG A 16 -29.87 -6.96 -1.96
CA ARG A 16 -30.33 -5.82 -2.76
C ARG A 16 -29.20 -5.14 -3.53
N VAL A 17 -27.98 -5.64 -3.39
CA VAL A 17 -26.80 -5.21 -4.13
C VAL A 17 -26.14 -6.44 -4.73
N ILE A 18 -25.92 -6.39 -6.04
CA ILE A 18 -25.23 -7.42 -6.80
C ILE A 18 -23.93 -6.82 -7.32
N THR A 19 -22.82 -7.47 -7.02
CA THR A 19 -21.48 -7.07 -7.49
C THR A 19 -20.98 -8.07 -8.51
N TYR A 20 -20.46 -7.57 -9.61
CA TYR A 20 -19.96 -8.39 -10.71
C TYR A 20 -18.43 -8.53 -10.64
N ASP A 21 -17.91 -9.56 -11.29
CA ASP A 21 -16.47 -9.79 -11.36
C ASP A 21 -15.75 -8.59 -12.00
N ILE A 22 -14.52 -8.36 -11.53
CA ILE A 22 -13.63 -7.36 -12.09
C ILE A 22 -12.91 -7.98 -13.29
N VAL A 23 -13.09 -7.41 -14.47
CA VAL A 23 -12.46 -7.86 -15.71
C VAL A 23 -11.45 -6.85 -16.23
N LEU A 24 -10.40 -7.33 -16.88
CA LEU A 24 -9.44 -6.47 -17.58
C LEU A 24 -10.15 -5.70 -18.68
N SER A 25 -9.86 -4.40 -18.80
CA SER A 25 -10.42 -3.62 -19.90
C SER A 25 -9.96 -4.20 -21.24
N PRO A 26 -10.86 -4.42 -22.21
CA PRO A 26 -10.49 -4.87 -23.55
C PRO A 26 -9.45 -3.97 -24.23
N LYS A 27 -9.41 -2.68 -23.87
CA LYS A 27 -8.41 -1.72 -24.39
C LYS A 27 -6.99 -2.00 -23.90
N ASP A 28 -6.84 -2.75 -22.81
CA ASP A 28 -5.55 -3.15 -22.23
C ASP A 28 -5.27 -4.65 -22.39
N SER A 29 -6.10 -5.37 -23.17
CA SER A 29 -5.90 -6.80 -23.43
C SER A 29 -4.57 -7.01 -24.16
N GLY A 30 -3.62 -7.67 -23.50
CA GLY A 30 -2.27 -7.92 -24.03
C GLY A 30 -1.20 -6.88 -23.65
N VAL A 31 -1.53 -5.86 -22.87
CA VAL A 31 -0.58 -4.78 -22.46
C VAL A 31 -0.30 -4.82 -20.94
N TYR A 32 -0.64 -5.91 -20.27
CA TYR A 32 -0.37 -6.07 -18.84
C TYR A 32 0.90 -6.90 -18.61
N ARG A 33 1.53 -6.69 -17.46
CA ARG A 33 2.70 -7.45 -17.03
C ARG A 33 2.44 -8.05 -15.65
N VAL A 34 2.64 -9.36 -15.56
CA VAL A 34 2.71 -10.07 -14.28
C VAL A 34 4.18 -10.18 -13.89
N SER A 35 4.47 -9.85 -12.65
CA SER A 35 5.80 -10.00 -12.05
C SER A 35 5.69 -10.83 -10.78
N GLU A 36 6.71 -11.59 -10.47
CA GLU A 36 6.81 -12.29 -9.19
C GLU A 36 7.53 -11.39 -8.16
N ARG A 37 7.06 -11.39 -6.92
CA ARG A 37 7.71 -10.75 -5.77
C ARG A 37 7.81 -11.73 -4.61
N ASP A 38 8.86 -11.58 -3.82
CA ASP A 38 9.09 -12.37 -2.62
C ASP A 38 8.92 -11.52 -1.35
N GLY A 39 8.74 -12.23 -0.24
CA GLY A 39 8.69 -11.67 1.11
C GLY A 39 9.34 -12.61 2.11
N VAL A 40 9.88 -12.05 3.18
CA VAL A 40 10.52 -12.81 4.26
C VAL A 40 9.96 -12.37 5.61
N GLY A 41 9.67 -13.33 6.48
CA GLY A 41 9.40 -13.08 7.89
C GLY A 41 10.69 -12.76 8.65
N LEU A 42 10.69 -11.66 9.40
CA LEU A 42 11.83 -11.23 10.22
C LEU A 42 11.48 -11.31 11.71
N ASP A 43 12.46 -11.64 12.54
CA ASP A 43 12.37 -11.56 14.00
C ASP A 43 12.65 -10.14 14.54
N GLU A 44 12.68 -10.00 15.87
CA GLU A 44 12.93 -8.71 16.56
C GLU A 44 14.34 -8.13 16.30
N TYR A 45 15.28 -8.97 15.84
CA TYR A 45 16.65 -8.60 15.50
C TYR A 45 16.84 -8.39 13.99
N LYS A 46 15.75 -8.35 13.21
CA LYS A 46 15.77 -8.24 11.74
C LYS A 46 16.46 -9.43 11.05
N THR A 47 16.43 -10.61 11.69
CA THR A 47 16.95 -11.86 11.14
C THR A 47 15.83 -12.64 10.46
N ALA A 48 16.13 -13.29 9.34
CA ALA A 48 15.15 -14.09 8.62
C ALA A 48 14.74 -15.32 9.44
N ILE A 49 13.43 -15.50 9.61
CA ILE A 49 12.85 -16.67 10.27
C ILE A 49 12.86 -17.84 9.28
N PRO A 50 13.47 -18.98 9.61
CA PRO A 50 13.47 -20.16 8.75
C PRO A 50 12.05 -20.59 8.35
N GLY A 51 11.84 -20.87 7.07
CA GLY A 51 10.53 -21.28 6.53
C GLY A 51 9.51 -20.14 6.37
N ALA A 52 9.86 -18.89 6.70
CA ALA A 52 8.96 -17.74 6.56
C ALA A 52 9.17 -16.93 5.25
N LYS A 53 9.85 -17.52 4.25
CA LYS A 53 9.92 -16.97 2.89
C LYS A 53 8.68 -17.38 2.12
N TYR A 54 8.11 -16.45 1.37
CA TYR A 54 6.97 -16.71 0.50
C TYR A 54 7.05 -15.83 -0.74
N ASP A 55 6.55 -16.36 -1.84
CA ASP A 55 6.57 -15.70 -3.13
C ASP A 55 5.11 -15.50 -3.59
N PHE A 56 4.84 -14.44 -4.34
CA PHE A 56 3.51 -14.12 -4.84
C PHE A 56 3.58 -13.32 -6.14
N GLU A 57 2.55 -13.48 -6.95
CA GLU A 57 2.43 -12.75 -8.20
C GLU A 57 1.80 -11.37 -7.97
N ILE A 58 2.25 -10.40 -8.74
CA ILE A 58 1.68 -9.06 -8.81
C ILE A 58 1.36 -8.70 -10.25
N LEU A 59 0.29 -7.94 -10.42
CA LEU A 59 0.05 -7.21 -11.65
C LEU A 59 0.73 -5.84 -11.55
N GLU A 60 1.60 -5.52 -12.52
CA GLU A 60 2.27 -4.22 -12.56
C GLU A 60 1.25 -3.08 -12.78
N PRO A 61 1.50 -1.87 -12.24
CA PRO A 61 0.60 -0.73 -12.36
C PRO A 61 0.37 -0.28 -13.81
N GLY A 62 -0.76 0.38 -14.05
CA GLY A 62 -1.12 0.97 -15.35
C GLY A 62 -2.20 0.22 -16.11
N VAL A 63 -2.71 -0.87 -15.54
CA VAL A 63 -3.79 -1.68 -16.12
C VAL A 63 -5.15 -1.16 -15.67
N ARG A 64 -6.11 -1.05 -16.59
CA ARG A 64 -7.49 -0.68 -16.26
C ARG A 64 -8.37 -1.91 -16.15
N PHE A 65 -9.29 -1.82 -15.20
CA PHE A 65 -10.32 -2.83 -14.98
C PHE A 65 -11.70 -2.22 -15.11
N VAL A 66 -12.67 -3.07 -15.43
CA VAL A 66 -14.10 -2.74 -15.48
C VAL A 66 -14.83 -3.70 -14.55
N THR A 67 -15.81 -3.18 -13.82
CA THR A 67 -16.70 -3.95 -12.95
C THR A 67 -18.04 -3.24 -12.92
N TYR A 68 -19.07 -3.97 -12.50
CA TYR A 68 -20.45 -3.51 -12.47
C TYR A 68 -21.01 -3.70 -11.06
N LEU A 69 -21.94 -2.84 -10.70
CA LEU A 69 -22.71 -2.93 -9.46
C LEU A 69 -24.16 -2.64 -9.82
N GLU A 70 -25.05 -3.53 -9.40
CA GLU A 70 -26.49 -3.36 -9.51
C GLU A 70 -27.07 -3.22 -8.11
N GLN A 71 -28.06 -2.35 -7.96
CA GLN A 71 -28.72 -2.12 -6.68
C GLN A 71 -30.22 -1.92 -6.87
N ASP A 72 -31.00 -2.67 -6.09
CA ASP A 72 -32.45 -2.50 -5.98
C ASP A 72 -32.80 -1.41 -4.97
N ILE A 73 -33.47 -0.36 -5.43
CA ILE A 73 -34.06 0.71 -4.60
C ILE A 73 -35.56 0.50 -4.56
N LEU A 74 -36.11 0.19 -3.38
CA LEU A 74 -37.51 -0.26 -3.21
C LEU A 74 -38.37 0.77 -2.47
N ALA A 75 -37.75 1.64 -1.68
CA ALA A 75 -38.43 2.65 -0.88
C ALA A 75 -37.71 4.00 -0.96
N GLU A 76 -38.51 5.06 -0.83
CA GLU A 76 -38.01 6.43 -0.70
C GLU A 76 -37.21 6.55 0.61
N GLY A 77 -35.89 6.70 0.51
CA GLY A 77 -34.96 6.73 1.64
C GLY A 77 -33.97 5.57 1.74
N ASP A 78 -34.06 4.58 0.83
CA ASP A 78 -32.99 3.59 0.69
C ASP A 78 -31.65 4.27 0.37
N LEU A 79 -30.58 3.77 1.00
CA LEU A 79 -29.23 4.30 0.81
C LEU A 79 -28.74 3.96 -0.60
N ASP A 80 -28.31 4.97 -1.36
CA ASP A 80 -27.54 4.78 -2.60
C ASP A 80 -26.13 4.25 -2.27
N ILE A 81 -25.99 2.92 -2.27
CA ILE A 81 -24.75 2.21 -1.94
C ILE A 81 -23.75 2.38 -3.09
N GLY A 82 -24.21 2.31 -4.34
CA GLY A 82 -23.38 2.53 -5.53
C GLY A 82 -22.71 3.90 -5.51
N GLY A 83 -23.50 4.97 -5.32
CA GLY A 83 -23.00 6.33 -5.19
C GLY A 83 -22.12 6.52 -3.96
N TYR A 84 -22.41 5.88 -2.83
CA TYR A 84 -21.52 5.91 -1.66
C TYR A 84 -20.16 5.28 -1.96
N ILE A 85 -20.13 4.09 -2.57
CA ILE A 85 -18.89 3.41 -2.97
C ILE A 85 -18.10 4.28 -3.94
N LEU A 86 -18.75 4.88 -4.94
CA LEU A 86 -18.10 5.77 -5.90
C LEU A 86 -17.45 6.98 -5.23
N LYS A 87 -18.14 7.60 -4.25
CA LYS A 87 -17.59 8.72 -3.47
C LYS A 87 -16.32 8.28 -2.71
N VAL A 88 -16.39 7.17 -1.98
CA VAL A 88 -15.23 6.63 -1.23
C VAL A 88 -14.09 6.22 -2.18
N TRP A 89 -14.41 5.65 -3.33
CA TRP A 89 -13.41 5.24 -4.31
C TRP A 89 -12.72 6.44 -4.95
N ASN A 90 -13.46 7.52 -5.24
CA ASN A 90 -12.89 8.76 -5.76
C ASN A 90 -11.99 9.45 -4.73
N SER A 91 -12.43 9.54 -3.46
CA SER A 91 -11.73 10.29 -2.42
C SER A 91 -10.56 9.53 -1.77
N GLU A 92 -10.75 8.24 -1.43
CA GLU A 92 -9.79 7.45 -0.65
C GLU A 92 -9.13 6.31 -1.46
N GLY A 93 -9.72 5.95 -2.60
CA GLY A 93 -9.35 4.77 -3.36
C GLY A 93 -9.77 3.46 -2.67
N ILE A 94 -10.11 2.45 -3.47
CA ILE A 94 -10.34 1.09 -2.98
C ILE A 94 -9.11 0.24 -3.30
N SER A 95 -8.84 -0.74 -2.45
CA SER A 95 -7.75 -1.69 -2.66
C SER A 95 -8.26 -3.12 -2.65
N PHE A 96 -7.81 -3.93 -3.62
CA PHE A 96 -8.23 -5.32 -3.79
C PHE A 96 -7.03 -6.27 -3.77
N GLY A 97 -7.29 -7.55 -3.50
CA GLY A 97 -6.26 -8.59 -3.53
C GLY A 97 -5.42 -8.68 -2.26
N PHE A 98 -4.18 -9.12 -2.41
CA PHE A 98 -3.30 -9.45 -1.29
C PHE A 98 -2.63 -8.21 -0.68
N LYS A 99 -2.43 -8.21 0.65
CA LYS A 99 -1.69 -7.16 1.39
C LYS A 99 -2.11 -5.71 1.06
N THR A 100 -3.42 -5.47 0.94
CA THR A 100 -4.00 -4.13 0.67
C THR A 100 -3.59 -3.05 1.68
N THR A 101 -3.20 -3.44 2.90
CA THR A 101 -2.71 -2.51 3.93
C THR A 101 -1.20 -2.23 3.86
N ARG A 102 -0.49 -2.81 2.88
CA ARG A 102 0.97 -2.75 2.73
C ARG A 102 1.39 -2.35 1.31
N GLY A 103 0.57 -1.53 0.67
CA GLY A 103 0.92 -0.83 -0.57
C GLY A 103 0.44 -1.52 -1.85
N LEU A 104 0.02 -2.78 -1.78
CA LEU A 104 -0.48 -3.53 -2.93
C LEU A 104 -1.97 -3.31 -3.18
N GLY A 105 -2.39 -3.56 -4.42
CA GLY A 105 -3.80 -3.62 -4.80
C GLY A 105 -4.52 -2.27 -4.86
N ARG A 106 -3.80 -1.16 -4.71
CA ARG A 106 -4.37 0.19 -4.78
C ARG A 106 -4.92 0.47 -6.17
N THR A 107 -6.11 1.03 -6.22
CA THR A 107 -6.76 1.44 -7.47
C THR A 107 -7.10 2.91 -7.45
N LYS A 108 -7.31 3.49 -8.64
CA LYS A 108 -7.82 4.84 -8.82
C LYS A 108 -9.04 4.76 -9.73
N LEU A 109 -10.15 5.36 -9.31
CA LEU A 109 -11.34 5.49 -10.14
C LEU A 109 -11.01 6.36 -11.36
N GLN A 110 -11.22 5.81 -12.57
CA GLN A 110 -10.95 6.51 -13.83
C GLN A 110 -12.19 7.22 -14.36
N ALA A 111 -13.31 6.52 -14.33
CA ALA A 111 -14.62 6.99 -14.75
C ALA A 111 -15.70 6.08 -14.17
N ALA A 112 -16.91 6.61 -14.07
CA ALA A 112 -18.08 5.89 -13.60
C ALA A 112 -19.28 6.26 -14.49
N TRP A 113 -20.19 5.31 -14.64
CA TRP A 113 -21.45 5.47 -15.37
C TRP A 113 -22.57 4.88 -14.51
N THR A 114 -23.78 5.42 -14.65
CA THR A 114 -24.99 4.92 -14.01
C THR A 114 -26.09 4.74 -15.06
N ALA A 115 -26.91 3.72 -14.88
CA ALA A 115 -28.16 3.52 -15.60
C ALA A 115 -29.25 3.27 -14.54
N GLU A 116 -30.36 3.99 -14.64
CA GLU A 116 -31.45 3.94 -13.66
C GLU A 116 -32.75 3.60 -14.40
N PHE A 117 -33.50 2.66 -13.84
CA PHE A 117 -34.75 2.16 -14.42
C PHE A 117 -35.86 2.21 -13.36
N ASP A 118 -36.95 2.90 -13.67
CA ASP A 118 -38.19 2.83 -12.88
C ASP A 118 -38.98 1.61 -13.36
N LEU A 119 -38.96 0.50 -12.61
CA LEU A 119 -39.62 -0.75 -13.01
C LEU A 119 -41.15 -0.65 -13.10
N GLU A 120 -41.78 0.45 -12.70
CA GLU A 120 -43.20 0.68 -13.02
C GLU A 120 -43.41 1.20 -14.46
N LYS A 121 -42.38 1.80 -15.07
CA LYS A 121 -42.46 2.51 -16.37
C LYS A 121 -41.50 1.99 -17.44
N ASP A 122 -40.33 1.51 -17.04
CA ASP A 122 -39.18 1.23 -17.90
C ASP A 122 -38.86 -0.27 -18.00
N VAL A 123 -39.81 -1.17 -17.69
CA VAL A 123 -39.61 -2.63 -17.72
C VAL A 123 -39.04 -3.13 -19.04
N GLU A 124 -39.60 -2.68 -20.17
CA GLU A 124 -39.12 -3.09 -21.50
C GLU A 124 -37.68 -2.64 -21.75
N LYS A 125 -37.33 -1.40 -21.35
CA LYS A 125 -35.96 -0.88 -21.47
C LYS A 125 -34.98 -1.64 -20.58
N TRP A 126 -35.38 -1.99 -19.36
CA TRP A 126 -34.57 -2.78 -18.45
C TRP A 126 -34.34 -4.20 -18.98
N LEU A 127 -35.36 -4.83 -19.57
CA LEU A 127 -35.22 -6.16 -20.18
C LEU A 127 -34.28 -6.16 -21.40
N ASP A 128 -34.31 -5.10 -22.19
CA ASP A 128 -33.44 -4.93 -23.37
C ASP A 128 -32.04 -4.39 -23.01
N PHE A 129 -31.81 -3.99 -21.76
CA PHE A 129 -30.56 -3.36 -21.33
C PHE A 129 -29.42 -4.38 -21.27
N ASP A 130 -28.40 -4.18 -22.11
CA ASP A 130 -27.15 -4.90 -22.02
C ASP A 130 -26.18 -4.16 -21.10
N ILE A 131 -25.98 -4.69 -19.90
CA ILE A 131 -25.05 -4.15 -18.90
C ILE A 131 -23.59 -4.16 -19.39
N TYR A 132 -23.21 -5.08 -20.28
CA TYR A 132 -21.85 -5.23 -20.79
C TYR A 132 -21.61 -4.43 -22.09
N GLY A 133 -22.69 -3.99 -22.74
CA GLY A 133 -22.68 -3.27 -24.01
C GLY A 133 -22.57 -1.75 -23.90
N GLU A 134 -22.38 -1.09 -25.05
CA GLU A 134 -22.47 0.38 -25.17
C GLU A 134 -23.95 0.79 -25.29
N SER A 135 -24.65 0.74 -24.16
CA SER A 135 -26.09 1.06 -24.07
C SER A 135 -26.32 2.56 -23.84
N PRO A 136 -27.28 3.22 -24.52
CA PRO A 136 -27.54 4.65 -24.38
C PRO A 136 -28.05 5.06 -22.99
N GLU A 137 -28.53 4.10 -22.20
CA GLU A 137 -28.97 4.26 -20.82
C GLU A 137 -27.82 4.64 -19.89
N TRP A 138 -26.57 4.27 -20.24
CA TRP A 138 -25.39 4.62 -19.46
C TRP A 138 -25.11 6.12 -19.51
N LYS A 139 -25.33 6.78 -18.38
CA LYS A 139 -25.00 8.19 -18.18
C LYS A 139 -23.69 8.30 -17.43
N ARG A 140 -22.73 9.03 -18.00
CA ARG A 140 -21.46 9.30 -17.33
C ARG A 140 -21.70 10.12 -16.06
N MET A 141 -21.18 9.62 -14.94
CA MET A 141 -21.27 10.31 -13.66
C MET A 141 -20.15 11.36 -13.53
N GLY A 142 -20.49 12.49 -12.90
CA GLY A 142 -19.51 13.45 -12.44
C GLY A 142 -18.69 12.84 -11.30
N LEU A 143 -17.37 12.90 -11.42
CA LEU A 143 -16.46 12.59 -10.31
C LEU A 143 -16.31 13.86 -9.47
N GLU A 144 -17.38 14.25 -8.78
CA GLU A 144 -17.28 15.35 -7.83
C GLU A 144 -16.55 14.87 -6.57
N ASP A 145 -15.63 15.69 -6.08
CA ASP A 145 -15.00 15.50 -4.77
C ASP A 145 -16.06 15.75 -3.70
N ALA A 146 -16.90 14.74 -3.44
CA ALA A 146 -17.72 14.73 -2.26
C ALA A 146 -16.75 14.65 -1.09
N GLY A 147 -16.60 15.76 -0.35
CA GLY A 147 -15.85 15.83 0.91
C GLY A 147 -16.46 14.96 2.00
N ALA A 148 -16.55 13.66 1.75
CA ALA A 148 -16.99 12.67 2.72
C ALA A 148 -16.03 12.73 3.90
N ALA A 149 -16.60 12.80 5.11
CA ALA A 149 -15.83 12.70 6.34
C ALA A 149 -15.12 11.34 6.34
N SER A 150 -13.81 11.35 6.12
CA SER A 150 -13.02 10.13 6.13
C SER A 150 -12.84 9.64 7.56
N ASP A 151 -13.15 8.36 7.77
CA ASP A 151 -12.84 7.62 9.01
C ASP A 151 -11.33 7.36 9.18
N GLN A 152 -10.52 7.84 8.24
CA GLN A 152 -9.07 7.74 8.24
C GLN A 152 -8.42 9.11 8.40
N ILE A 153 -7.24 9.10 8.99
CA ILE A 153 -6.28 10.19 8.96
C ILE A 153 -5.27 9.86 7.87
N SER A 154 -5.15 10.74 6.88
CA SER A 154 -4.14 10.64 5.82
C SER A 154 -2.90 11.43 6.20
N ILE A 155 -1.73 10.80 6.11
CA ILE A 155 -0.42 11.41 6.34
C ILE A 155 0.42 11.17 5.09
N GLU A 156 0.83 12.26 4.45
CA GLU A 156 1.53 12.25 3.17
C GLU A 156 2.87 12.94 3.32
N MET A 157 3.95 12.24 2.98
CA MET A 157 5.32 12.73 3.14
C MET A 157 6.07 12.70 1.81
N LYS A 158 6.70 13.82 1.43
CA LYS A 158 7.76 13.82 0.43
C LYS A 158 9.10 13.65 1.14
N LEU A 159 9.84 12.63 0.76
CA LEU A 159 11.05 12.19 1.44
C LEU A 159 12.24 12.29 0.49
N LYS A 160 13.36 12.79 1.00
CA LYS A 160 14.65 12.77 0.31
C LYS A 160 15.56 11.74 0.95
N GLN A 161 16.15 10.88 0.12
CA GLN A 161 17.12 9.90 0.59
C GLN A 161 18.43 10.59 1.02
N LYS A 162 18.89 10.30 2.24
CA LYS A 162 20.15 10.83 2.82
C LYS A 162 21.29 9.84 2.77
N SER A 163 20.99 8.54 2.75
CA SER A 163 22.00 7.48 2.61
C SER A 163 21.50 6.38 1.69
N GLY A 164 22.41 5.54 1.20
CA GLY A 164 22.02 4.50 0.25
C GLY A 164 21.00 3.53 0.85
N LEU A 165 20.15 2.98 -0.01
CA LEU A 165 19.07 2.08 0.35
C LEU A 165 19.36 0.72 -0.26
N SER A 166 19.15 -0.32 0.54
CA SER A 166 19.19 -1.71 0.11
C SER A 166 17.96 -2.41 0.66
N ILE A 167 17.01 -2.73 -0.22
CA ILE A 167 15.85 -3.55 0.11
C ILE A 167 16.03 -4.87 -0.62
N ARG A 168 16.28 -5.92 0.16
CA ARG A 168 16.76 -7.20 -0.32
C ARG A 168 15.68 -7.96 -1.09
N ARG A 169 15.95 -8.29 -2.35
CA ARG A 169 15.45 -9.48 -3.05
C ARG A 169 16.58 -10.50 -3.11
N TYR A 170 16.34 -11.74 -2.70
CA TYR A 170 17.35 -12.80 -2.81
C TYR A 170 17.41 -13.28 -4.25
N THR A 171 18.52 -13.05 -4.94
CA THR A 171 18.78 -13.64 -6.25
C THR A 171 19.40 -15.02 -6.06
N THR A 172 18.98 -16.01 -6.87
CA THR A 172 19.63 -17.33 -6.95
C THR A 172 20.58 -17.41 -8.16
N ALA A 173 20.91 -16.28 -8.77
CA ALA A 173 21.76 -16.21 -9.95
C ALA A 173 23.23 -16.43 -9.57
N VAL A 174 23.91 -17.31 -10.29
CA VAL A 174 25.33 -17.62 -10.08
C VAL A 174 26.18 -16.64 -10.87
N SER A 175 27.14 -15.98 -10.21
CA SER A 175 28.11 -15.09 -10.85
C SER A 175 28.94 -15.80 -11.92
N SER A 176 29.28 -15.12 -13.02
CA SER A 176 30.20 -15.62 -14.06
C SER A 176 31.53 -14.86 -14.05
N GLU A 177 32.56 -15.37 -14.74
CA GLU A 177 33.92 -14.78 -14.78
C GLU A 177 33.93 -13.32 -15.31
N ASP A 178 32.96 -12.94 -16.14
CA ASP A 178 32.87 -11.60 -16.77
C ASP A 178 31.81 -10.67 -16.13
N ALA A 179 30.99 -11.18 -15.20
CA ALA A 179 29.95 -10.40 -14.53
C ALA A 179 29.74 -10.86 -13.08
N THR A 180 30.10 -9.98 -12.13
CA THR A 180 29.74 -10.15 -10.72
C THR A 180 28.26 -9.80 -10.56
N GLU A 181 27.42 -10.84 -10.62
CA GLU A 181 26.00 -10.70 -10.30
C GLU A 181 25.84 -10.38 -8.80
N PRO A 182 25.06 -9.35 -8.44
CA PRO A 182 24.86 -9.00 -7.04
C PRO A 182 24.00 -10.07 -6.35
N ASP A 183 24.40 -10.43 -5.13
CA ASP A 183 23.63 -11.35 -4.26
C ASP A 183 22.25 -10.78 -3.86
N TYR A 184 22.05 -9.47 -4.09
CA TYR A 184 20.85 -8.72 -3.71
C TYR A 184 20.46 -7.69 -4.77
N GLU A 185 19.20 -7.72 -5.18
CA GLU A 185 18.60 -6.69 -6.02
C GLU A 185 17.56 -5.87 -5.27
N GLN A 186 17.45 -4.59 -5.63
CA GLN A 186 16.37 -3.72 -5.20
C GLN A 186 15.04 -4.20 -5.80
N VAL A 187 13.92 -3.98 -5.12
CA VAL A 187 12.59 -4.25 -5.70
C VAL A 187 12.27 -3.15 -6.71
N TYR A 188 11.76 -3.51 -7.88
CA TYR A 188 11.33 -2.56 -8.91
C TYR A 188 9.84 -2.73 -9.23
N VAL A 189 9.23 -1.63 -9.64
CA VAL A 189 8.00 -1.62 -10.43
C VAL A 189 8.42 -1.46 -11.89
N VAL A 190 7.78 -2.21 -12.77
CA VAL A 190 8.06 -2.14 -14.21
C VAL A 190 6.87 -1.58 -14.94
N ARG A 191 7.08 -0.48 -15.65
CA ARG A 191 6.03 0.18 -16.44
C ARG A 191 6.41 0.20 -17.91
N ASN A 192 5.40 0.08 -18.76
CA ASN A 192 5.54 0.36 -20.18
C ASN A 192 5.13 1.81 -20.40
N VAL A 193 6.10 2.68 -20.70
CA VAL A 193 5.86 4.08 -21.05
C VAL A 193 6.30 4.29 -22.49
N ASN A 194 5.36 4.67 -23.36
CA ASN A 194 5.62 4.90 -24.79
C ASN A 194 6.35 3.74 -25.50
N GLY A 195 6.01 2.49 -25.14
CA GLY A 195 6.64 1.29 -25.72
C GLY A 195 8.04 0.95 -25.17
N LYS A 196 8.57 1.73 -24.22
CA LYS A 196 9.82 1.42 -23.51
C LYS A 196 9.53 0.92 -22.10
N GLN A 197 10.26 -0.10 -21.68
CA GLN A 197 10.22 -0.58 -20.30
C GLN A 197 11.06 0.34 -19.42
N GLU A 198 10.40 0.94 -18.44
CA GLU A 198 11.04 1.69 -17.38
C GLU A 198 10.96 0.88 -16.09
N LYS A 199 12.11 0.69 -15.43
CA LYS A 199 12.21 0.07 -14.12
C LYS A 199 12.40 1.16 -13.09
N CYS A 200 11.45 1.31 -12.18
CA CYS A 200 11.52 2.27 -11.08
C CYS A 200 11.80 1.52 -9.78
N PRO A 201 12.89 1.83 -9.04
CA PRO A 201 13.12 1.23 -7.74
C PRO A 201 12.00 1.58 -6.76
N VAL A 202 11.54 0.63 -5.97
CA VAL A 202 10.45 0.84 -5.01
C VAL A 202 10.80 0.42 -3.59
N ILE A 203 10.14 1.06 -2.64
CA ILE A 203 10.14 0.72 -1.22
C ILE A 203 8.78 0.10 -0.92
N PRO A 204 8.71 -1.24 -0.75
CA PRO A 204 7.47 -1.92 -0.44
C PRO A 204 6.82 -1.38 0.83
N GLY A 205 5.49 -1.31 0.85
CA GLY A 205 4.75 -0.90 2.05
C GLY A 205 4.94 -1.87 3.23
N THR A 206 5.36 -3.12 2.97
CA THR A 206 5.82 -4.07 4.00
C THR A 206 7.11 -3.62 4.67
N SER A 207 8.07 -3.07 3.91
CA SER A 207 9.33 -2.53 4.45
C SER A 207 9.09 -1.31 5.32
N TRP A 208 8.24 -0.38 4.86
CA TRP A 208 7.79 0.76 5.66
C TRP A 208 7.10 0.30 6.93
N SER A 209 6.09 -0.57 6.80
CA SER A 209 5.34 -1.09 7.93
C SER A 209 6.22 -1.81 8.94
N GLY A 210 7.21 -2.59 8.49
CA GLY A 210 8.14 -3.31 9.37
C GLY A 210 9.04 -2.36 10.15
N ALA A 211 9.62 -1.36 9.48
CA ALA A 211 10.50 -0.38 10.11
C ALA A 211 9.74 0.48 11.13
N PHE A 212 8.56 1.00 10.77
CA PHE A 212 7.72 1.75 11.70
C PHE A 212 7.25 0.88 12.88
N ARG A 213 6.79 -0.36 12.63
CA ARG A 213 6.37 -1.25 13.71
C ARG A 213 7.49 -1.49 14.71
N HIS A 214 8.67 -1.87 14.22
CA HIS A 214 9.83 -2.18 15.07
C HIS A 214 10.27 -0.95 15.88
N HIS A 215 10.36 0.21 15.23
CA HIS A 215 10.75 1.46 15.89
C HIS A 215 9.72 1.92 16.92
N MET A 216 8.42 1.84 16.59
CA MET A 216 7.37 2.23 17.54
C MET A 216 7.31 1.30 18.76
N GLU A 217 7.56 0.00 18.59
CA GLU A 217 7.66 -0.95 19.70
C GLU A 217 8.86 -0.67 20.61
N SER A 218 9.96 -0.12 20.08
CA SER A 218 11.11 0.31 20.89
C SER A 218 10.81 1.57 21.71
N ILE A 219 10.02 2.50 21.16
CA ILE A 219 9.55 3.71 21.86
C ILE A 219 8.55 3.33 22.96
N LYS A 220 7.54 2.52 22.61
CA LYS A 220 6.51 2.06 23.53
C LYS A 220 6.11 0.62 23.25
N LYS A 221 6.56 -0.28 24.13
CA LYS A 221 6.26 -1.70 24.06
C LYS A 221 4.75 -1.97 24.10
N GLY A 222 4.27 -2.80 23.18
CA GLY A 222 2.88 -3.25 23.04
C GLY A 222 1.97 -2.28 22.28
N CYS A 223 2.47 -1.16 21.76
CA CYS A 223 1.62 -0.18 21.09
C CYS A 223 1.24 -0.58 19.65
N ALA A 224 2.07 -1.37 18.96
CA ALA A 224 1.89 -1.62 17.54
C ALA A 224 0.93 -2.79 17.28
N ASP A 225 0.98 -3.84 18.09
CA ASP A 225 0.18 -5.05 17.92
C ASP A 225 -1.34 -4.82 17.70
N PRO A 226 -2.02 -3.96 18.47
CA PRO A 226 -3.46 -3.68 18.27
C PRO A 226 -3.78 -2.97 16.95
N VAL A 227 -2.79 -2.31 16.33
CA VAL A 227 -2.99 -1.42 15.18
C VAL A 227 -2.44 -2.00 13.88
N PHE A 228 -1.30 -2.70 13.93
CA PHE A 228 -0.66 -3.28 12.76
C PHE A 228 -1.26 -4.64 12.34
N GLY A 229 -2.14 -5.21 13.17
CA GLY A 229 -2.85 -6.46 12.92
C GLY A 229 -2.04 -7.72 13.26
N LYS A 230 -2.74 -8.83 13.44
CA LYS A 230 -2.18 -10.16 13.73
C LYS A 230 -2.84 -11.22 12.87
N THR A 231 -2.04 -12.07 12.24
CA THR A 231 -2.50 -13.17 11.38
C THR A 231 -3.23 -14.23 12.20
N ASP A 232 -2.66 -14.56 13.35
CA ASP A 232 -3.11 -15.53 14.35
C ASP A 232 -4.48 -15.18 14.97
N LYS A 233 -4.80 -13.88 15.11
CA LYS A 233 -6.10 -13.41 15.62
C LYS A 233 -7.06 -12.94 14.51
N LYS A 234 -6.72 -13.14 13.24
CA LYS A 234 -7.46 -12.63 12.06
C LYS A 234 -7.84 -11.14 12.20
N GLN A 235 -6.95 -10.35 12.81
CA GLN A 235 -7.20 -8.94 13.07
C GLN A 235 -6.63 -8.10 11.93
N ARG A 236 -7.50 -7.37 11.22
CA ARG A 236 -7.08 -6.45 10.16
C ARG A 236 -6.31 -5.26 10.74
N SER A 237 -5.25 -4.85 10.02
CA SER A 237 -4.46 -3.65 10.35
C SER A 237 -5.32 -2.39 10.23
N LEU A 238 -5.28 -1.54 11.26
CA LEU A 238 -5.89 -0.21 11.31
C LEU A 238 -4.97 0.89 10.77
N ILE A 239 -3.70 0.55 10.47
CA ILE A 239 -2.74 1.40 9.77
C ILE A 239 -2.37 0.80 8.41
N VAL A 240 -2.30 1.64 7.39
CA VAL A 240 -1.98 1.29 6.00
C VAL A 240 -0.76 2.07 5.55
N PHE A 241 0.23 1.36 5.02
CA PHE A 241 1.43 1.97 4.41
C PHE A 241 1.36 1.80 2.90
N GLY A 242 1.61 2.87 2.15
CA GLY A 242 1.78 2.82 0.71
C GLY A 242 3.11 2.23 0.28
N GLU A 243 3.14 1.75 -0.96
CA GLU A 243 4.41 1.51 -1.66
C GLU A 243 4.92 2.85 -2.19
N SER A 244 6.23 3.06 -2.12
CA SER A 244 6.86 4.32 -2.50
C SER A 244 7.84 4.09 -3.64
N GLU A 245 7.67 4.83 -4.73
CA GLU A 245 8.59 4.81 -5.86
C GLU A 245 9.74 5.78 -5.61
N LEU A 246 10.96 5.37 -5.96
CA LEU A 246 12.18 6.14 -5.73
C LEU A 246 12.64 6.77 -7.04
N SER A 247 12.24 8.02 -7.26
CA SER A 247 12.57 8.78 -8.46
C SER A 247 13.96 9.41 -8.35
N GLY A 248 14.67 9.52 -9.47
CA GLY A 248 16.01 10.12 -9.53
C GLY A 248 17.12 9.34 -8.82
N ALA A 249 16.82 8.15 -8.30
CA ALA A 249 17.82 7.31 -7.66
C ALA A 249 18.89 6.83 -8.64
N LYS A 250 20.13 6.83 -8.15
CA LYS A 250 21.29 6.26 -8.88
C LYS A 250 21.72 4.97 -8.21
N GLU A 251 21.83 3.92 -9.00
CA GLU A 251 22.37 2.65 -8.55
C GLU A 251 23.89 2.71 -8.49
N LYS A 252 24.44 2.14 -7.42
CA LYS A 252 25.88 1.91 -7.29
C LYS A 252 26.13 0.49 -6.81
N LEU A 253 27.02 -0.20 -7.51
CA LEU A 253 27.59 -1.46 -7.05
C LEU A 253 28.68 -1.14 -6.03
N ILE A 254 28.61 -1.73 -4.85
CA ILE A 254 29.57 -1.52 -3.76
C ILE A 254 30.02 -2.89 -3.27
N THR A 255 31.33 -3.12 -3.35
CA THR A 255 31.96 -4.33 -2.82
C THR A 255 32.70 -4.02 -1.53
N ARG A 256 32.53 -4.86 -0.53
CA ARG A 256 33.19 -4.77 0.77
C ARG A 256 33.84 -6.09 1.14
N ASN A 257 35.05 -6.02 1.67
CA ASN A 257 35.75 -7.18 2.23
C ASN A 257 35.60 -7.21 3.74
N ALA A 258 35.35 -8.39 4.30
CA ALA A 258 35.54 -8.59 5.72
C ALA A 258 37.03 -8.69 6.04
N ILE A 259 37.47 -7.92 7.04
CA ILE A 259 38.84 -7.96 7.55
C ILE A 259 38.82 -8.65 8.91
N ASP A 260 39.66 -9.67 9.06
CA ASP A 260 39.86 -10.35 10.33
C ASP A 260 40.62 -9.44 11.31
N ARG A 261 40.08 -9.24 12.51
CA ARG A 261 40.60 -8.27 13.49
C ARG A 261 41.90 -8.69 14.16
N PHE A 262 42.29 -9.96 14.06
CA PHE A 262 43.50 -10.50 14.68
C PHE A 262 44.65 -10.58 13.67
N THR A 263 44.35 -11.00 12.46
CA THR A 263 45.35 -11.25 11.41
C THR A 263 45.49 -10.07 10.43
N ASN A 264 44.54 -9.12 10.43
CA ASN A 264 44.40 -8.07 9.41
C ASN A 264 44.33 -8.60 7.97
N ALA A 265 44.15 -9.91 7.79
CA ALA A 265 43.98 -10.53 6.49
C ALA A 265 42.53 -10.34 6.03
N THR A 266 42.34 -10.32 4.71
CA THR A 266 41.00 -10.47 4.13
C THR A 266 40.47 -11.86 4.45
N VAL A 267 39.26 -11.96 5.00
CA VAL A 267 38.60 -13.25 5.17
C VAL A 267 38.25 -13.78 3.77
N GLY A 268 38.89 -14.87 3.37
CA GLY A 268 38.60 -15.54 2.10
C GLY A 268 37.11 -15.88 1.98
N HIS A 269 36.51 -15.63 0.82
CA HIS A 269 35.07 -15.79 0.52
C HIS A 269 34.10 -14.83 1.23
N ALA A 270 34.58 -13.79 1.93
CA ALA A 270 33.73 -12.76 2.54
C ALA A 270 33.76 -11.45 1.72
N LEU A 271 33.65 -11.57 0.40
CA LEU A 271 33.50 -10.46 -0.53
C LEU A 271 32.00 -10.19 -0.68
N TYR A 272 31.51 -9.08 -0.14
CA TYR A 272 30.10 -8.73 -0.16
C TYR A 272 29.86 -7.65 -1.21
N THR A 273 29.20 -8.00 -2.30
CA THR A 273 28.84 -7.05 -3.37
C THR A 273 27.35 -6.74 -3.32
N GLU A 274 27.01 -5.47 -3.10
CA GLU A 274 25.63 -4.99 -3.08
C GLU A 274 25.36 -3.96 -4.18
N ARG A 275 24.16 -4.01 -4.76
CA ARG A 275 23.63 -2.92 -5.57
C ARG A 275 22.68 -2.09 -4.69
N ALA A 276 23.07 -0.85 -4.42
CA ALA A 276 22.30 0.07 -3.57
C ALA A 276 21.87 1.31 -4.36
N CYS A 277 20.66 1.80 -4.09
CA CYS A 277 20.15 3.05 -4.67
C CYS A 277 20.54 4.24 -3.79
N PHE A 278 20.89 5.37 -4.40
CA PHE A 278 21.26 6.60 -3.71
C PHE A 278 20.60 7.83 -4.32
N TYR A 279 20.48 8.89 -3.51
CA TYR A 279 20.04 10.24 -3.91
C TYR A 279 18.61 10.33 -4.46
N GLY A 280 17.78 9.32 -4.26
CA GLY A 280 16.41 9.35 -4.74
C GLY A 280 15.49 10.22 -3.89
N ASP A 281 14.43 10.71 -4.52
CA ASP A 281 13.28 11.31 -3.86
C ASP A 281 12.12 10.31 -3.90
N THR A 282 11.30 10.30 -2.87
CA THR A 282 10.18 9.36 -2.77
C THR A 282 9.00 9.95 -2.03
N HIS A 283 7.87 9.27 -2.11
CA HIS A 283 6.62 9.69 -1.48
C HIS A 283 6.03 8.55 -0.67
N LEU A 284 5.80 8.80 0.63
CA LEU A 284 5.19 7.85 1.54
C LEU A 284 3.81 8.34 1.97
N SER A 285 2.81 7.49 1.71
CA SER A 285 1.44 7.65 2.20
C SER A 285 1.18 6.69 3.36
N ILE A 286 0.67 7.23 4.47
CA ILE A 286 0.20 6.46 5.63
C ILE A 286 -1.26 6.83 5.87
N ARG A 287 -2.14 5.83 5.94
CA ARG A 287 -3.52 6.02 6.37
C ARG A 287 -3.74 5.32 7.71
N VAL A 288 -4.37 5.99 8.67
CA VAL A 288 -4.61 5.47 10.01
C VAL A 288 -6.08 5.64 10.37
N SER A 289 -6.73 4.58 10.84
CA SER A 289 -8.12 4.68 11.30
C SER A 289 -8.24 5.62 12.49
N ARG A 290 -9.27 6.47 12.53
CA ARG A 290 -9.56 7.35 13.69
C ARG A 290 -9.85 6.58 14.98
N LYS A 291 -10.16 5.28 14.88
CA LYS A 291 -10.44 4.35 16.00
C LYS A 291 -9.22 3.97 16.83
N VAL A 292 -7.99 4.24 16.36
CA VAL A 292 -6.77 3.98 17.14
C VAL A 292 -6.71 4.87 18.40
N SER A 293 -5.90 4.53 19.40
CA SER A 293 -5.76 5.34 20.62
C SER A 293 -5.01 6.65 20.35
N GLU A 294 -5.22 7.68 21.18
CA GLU A 294 -4.42 8.93 21.09
C GLU A 294 -2.93 8.67 21.33
N GLU A 295 -2.65 7.79 22.28
CA GLU A 295 -1.29 7.37 22.60
C GLU A 295 -0.58 6.76 21.39
N PHE A 296 -1.26 5.91 20.62
CA PHE A 296 -0.70 5.37 19.38
C PHE A 296 -0.36 6.48 18.38
N LEU A 297 -1.25 7.46 18.20
CA LEU A 297 -0.99 8.59 17.30
C LEU A 297 0.23 9.40 17.73
N ARG A 298 0.42 9.62 19.03
CA ARG A 298 1.60 10.30 19.59
C ARG A 298 2.89 9.52 19.28
N VAL A 299 2.88 8.20 19.47
CA VAL A 299 4.04 7.35 19.14
C VAL A 299 4.30 7.34 17.63
N LEU A 300 3.27 7.36 16.79
CA LEU A 300 3.42 7.49 15.34
C LEU A 300 4.05 8.85 14.97
N CYS A 301 3.64 9.94 15.62
CA CYS A 301 4.25 11.25 15.42
C CYS A 301 5.75 11.25 15.78
N MET A 302 6.11 10.63 16.91
CA MET A 302 7.52 10.45 17.28
C MET A 302 8.28 9.66 16.20
N ALA A 303 7.74 8.53 15.74
CA ALA A 303 8.38 7.73 14.69
C ALA A 303 8.55 8.48 13.36
N ILE A 304 7.61 9.35 12.99
CA ILE A 304 7.71 10.21 11.80
C ILE A 304 8.84 11.23 11.96
N LEU A 305 8.96 11.87 13.12
CA LEU A 305 10.06 12.81 13.38
C LEU A 305 11.41 12.09 13.49
N ASP A 306 11.43 10.90 14.06
CA ASP A 306 12.62 10.05 14.14
C ASP A 306 13.08 9.61 12.75
N LEU A 307 12.16 9.39 11.81
CA LEU A 307 12.50 9.22 10.40
C LEU A 307 13.20 10.46 9.85
N HIS A 308 12.64 11.65 10.08
CA HIS A 308 13.25 12.91 9.61
C HIS A 308 14.65 13.17 10.21
N GLN A 309 14.86 12.79 11.47
CA GLN A 309 16.14 12.92 12.19
C GLN A 309 17.13 11.79 11.89
N GLY A 310 16.75 10.81 11.06
CA GLY A 310 17.60 9.66 10.74
C GLY A 310 17.77 8.65 11.88
N MET A 311 16.90 8.68 12.89
CA MET A 311 16.84 7.68 13.96
C MET A 311 16.04 6.43 13.52
N LEU A 312 15.04 6.60 12.66
CA LEU A 312 14.36 5.50 11.99
C LEU A 312 15.04 5.22 10.64
N SER A 313 15.47 3.98 10.42
CA SER A 313 16.18 3.53 9.21
C SER A 313 15.47 2.37 8.52
N LEU A 314 15.61 2.29 7.20
CA LEU A 314 14.88 1.33 6.36
C LEU A 314 15.80 0.35 5.64
N GLY A 315 15.28 -0.86 5.40
CA GLY A 315 15.97 -1.89 4.64
C GLY A 315 17.10 -2.57 5.41
N GLY A 316 18.02 -3.17 4.66
CA GLY A 316 19.19 -3.84 5.20
C GLY A 316 20.33 -2.88 5.51
N LEU A 317 21.31 -3.37 6.28
CA LEU A 317 22.58 -2.68 6.53
C LEU A 317 22.42 -1.30 7.20
N THR A 318 21.38 -1.13 8.00
CA THR A 318 21.13 0.11 8.76
C THR A 318 22.28 0.41 9.74
N ALA A 319 22.94 -0.62 10.28
CA ALA A 319 24.09 -0.47 11.19
C ALA A 319 25.32 0.20 10.56
N VAL A 320 25.43 0.20 9.22
CA VAL A 320 26.48 0.92 8.47
C VAL A 320 25.95 2.23 7.85
N GLY A 321 24.84 2.76 8.38
CA GLY A 321 24.28 4.06 8.03
C GLY A 321 23.36 4.07 6.80
N ARG A 322 22.79 2.93 6.39
CA ARG A 322 21.88 2.82 5.24
C ARG A 322 20.42 3.15 5.60
N GLY A 323 19.64 3.52 4.58
CA GLY A 323 18.19 3.66 4.69
C GLY A 323 17.72 4.91 5.43
N LEU A 324 18.50 5.99 5.42
CA LEU A 324 18.16 7.25 6.06
C LEU A 324 17.42 8.16 5.08
N PHE A 325 16.38 8.83 5.57
CA PHE A 325 15.56 9.78 4.81
C PHE A 325 15.37 11.07 5.60
N GLU A 326 15.00 12.13 4.88
CA GLU A 326 14.60 13.41 5.45
C GLU A 326 13.28 13.81 4.84
N ILE A 327 12.32 14.19 5.67
CA ILE A 327 11.06 14.76 5.22
C ILE A 327 11.28 16.16 4.64
N LYS A 328 10.84 16.38 3.40
CA LYS A 328 10.83 17.68 2.71
C LYS A 328 9.50 18.40 2.88
N GLU A 329 8.41 17.65 2.76
CA GLU A 329 7.06 18.17 2.94
C GLU A 329 6.24 17.11 3.67
N LEU A 330 5.40 17.56 4.60
CA LEU A 330 4.50 16.74 5.40
C LEU A 330 3.10 17.33 5.30
N TYR A 331 2.13 16.49 4.98
CA TYR A 331 0.72 16.85 4.94
C TYR A 331 -0.10 15.90 5.80
N VAL A 332 -1.06 16.43 6.53
CA VAL A 332 -2.05 15.66 7.28
C VAL A 332 -3.43 16.08 6.81
N ASN A 333 -4.22 15.12 6.32
CA ASN A 333 -5.54 15.35 5.71
C ASN A 333 -5.51 16.48 4.66
N GLY A 334 -4.48 16.49 3.82
CA GLY A 334 -4.27 17.49 2.76
C GLY A 334 -3.73 18.85 3.24
N LYS A 335 -3.62 19.10 4.55
CA LYS A 335 -3.06 20.34 5.09
C LYS A 335 -1.58 20.19 5.40
N GLN A 336 -0.77 21.13 4.93
CA GLN A 336 0.67 21.11 5.19
C GLN A 336 0.96 21.33 6.68
N VAL A 337 1.83 20.49 7.24
CA VAL A 337 2.33 20.61 8.60
C VAL A 337 3.80 21.03 8.51
N PRO A 338 4.16 22.25 8.95
CA PRO A 338 5.55 22.69 8.92
C PRO A 338 6.39 21.92 9.93
N LEU A 339 7.48 21.33 9.46
CA LEU A 339 8.55 20.83 10.31
C LEU A 339 9.45 22.02 10.62
N GLY A 340 9.12 22.79 11.67
CA GLY A 340 9.96 23.91 12.10
C GLY A 340 11.35 23.46 12.58
N ASP A 341 12.23 24.41 12.89
CA ASP A 341 13.60 24.11 13.33
C ASP A 341 13.67 23.43 14.70
N ASN A 342 12.64 23.62 15.54
CA ASN A 342 12.54 23.02 16.86
C ASN A 342 11.65 21.77 16.85
N MET A 343 12.24 20.62 17.14
CA MET A 343 11.54 19.32 17.14
C MET A 343 10.38 19.22 18.13
N GLY A 344 10.42 19.92 19.27
CA GLY A 344 9.30 19.97 20.20
C GLY A 344 8.07 20.65 19.57
N THR A 345 8.30 21.79 18.91
CA THR A 345 7.22 22.50 18.21
C THR A 345 6.70 21.72 17.00
N ALA A 346 7.58 21.01 16.27
CA ALA A 346 7.18 20.14 15.18
C ALA A 346 6.33 18.96 15.68
N TYR A 347 6.69 18.37 16.82
CA TYR A 347 5.95 17.29 17.45
C TYR A 347 4.55 17.72 17.88
N ASP A 348 4.43 18.85 18.58
CA ASP A 348 3.14 19.38 19.02
C ASP A 348 2.26 19.76 17.83
N GLY A 349 2.85 20.38 16.80
CA GLY A 349 2.17 20.73 15.55
C GLY A 349 1.63 19.50 14.83
N LEU A 350 2.44 18.45 14.72
CA LEU A 350 2.03 17.19 14.11
C LEU A 350 0.94 16.49 14.94
N CYS A 351 1.13 16.35 16.25
CA CYS A 351 0.13 15.76 17.16
C CYS A 351 -1.22 16.49 17.07
N LYS A 352 -1.20 17.83 17.00
CA LYS A 352 -2.41 18.63 16.82
C LYS A 352 -3.06 18.37 15.46
N ALA A 353 -2.27 18.20 14.40
CA ALA A 353 -2.79 17.94 13.06
C ALA A 353 -3.46 16.56 12.93
N VAL A 354 -2.86 15.50 13.50
CA VAL A 354 -3.50 14.16 13.54
C VAL A 354 -4.66 14.08 14.53
N GLY A 355 -4.59 14.78 15.67
CA GLY A 355 -5.63 14.77 16.71
C GLY A 355 -6.84 15.66 16.39
N GLY A 356 -6.65 16.76 15.68
CA GLY A 356 -7.65 17.82 15.46
C GLY A 356 -8.84 17.47 14.54
N GLY A 357 -9.02 16.20 14.18
CA GLY A 357 -10.19 15.72 13.44
C GLY A 357 -10.93 14.57 14.12
N ARG A 358 -10.73 14.37 15.42
CA ARG A 358 -11.52 13.42 16.20
C ARG A 358 -12.85 13.99 16.67
#